data_AF-A0A0C2FLF4-F1
#
_entry.id   AF-A0A0C2FLF4-F1
#
_cell.length_a   1.000
_cell.length_b   1.000
_cell.length_c   1.000
_cell.angle_alpha   90.00
_cell.angle_beta   90.00
_cell.angle_gamma   90.00
#
_symmetry.space_group_name_H-M   'P 1'
#
loop_
_entity.id
_entity.type
_entity.pdbx_description
1 polymer ?
#
loop_
_entity_poly.entity_id
_entity_poly.type
_entity_poly.pdbx_seq_one_letter_code
_entity_poly.pdbx_strand_id
1 'polypeptide(L)'
;MNNFISAFYDAVLLYAIALNETIAAGMDPRNGHNITSKMWGRTFDGITGNVSIDANGDRYSDYSLLDLDPAVDKFVEVAYYSGASNELKKVTDFHWIGGKPPRDSPICGYDNSKCPKGYPLHVYLLAASAGLILLLTLLFVFFWRYS
;
A
#
# COMPACT_ATOMS: atom_id res chain seq x y z
N MET A 1 -10.04 7.00 -22.02
CA MET A 1 -11.37 7.52 -21.65
C MET A 1 -11.15 8.65 -20.65
N ASN A 2 -11.89 9.76 -20.74
CA ASN A 2 -11.73 10.86 -19.78
C ASN A 2 -12.64 10.59 -18.57
N ASN A 3 -12.03 10.27 -17.43
CA ASN A 3 -12.75 9.89 -16.21
C ASN A 3 -13.74 10.96 -15.73
N PHE A 4 -13.45 12.25 -15.96
CA PHE A 4 -14.38 13.32 -15.57
C PHE A 4 -15.64 13.31 -16.43
N ILE A 5 -15.49 13.20 -17.75
CA ILE A 5 -16.63 13.20 -18.68
C ILE A 5 -17.54 12.01 -18.39
N SER A 6 -16.96 10.83 -18.20
CA SER A 6 -17.72 9.62 -17.92
C SER A 6 -18.36 9.64 -16.53
N ALA A 7 -17.69 10.20 -15.51
CA ALA A 7 -18.28 10.36 -14.18
C ALA A 7 -19.47 11.32 -14.18
N PHE A 8 -19.40 12.44 -14.93
CA PHE A 8 -20.54 13.35 -15.07
C PHE A 8 -21.71 12.70 -15.81
N TYR A 9 -21.43 11.89 -16.85
CA TYR A 9 -22.46 11.10 -17.52
C TYR A 9 -23.18 10.18 -16.52
N ASP A 10 -22.43 9.42 -15.73
CA ASP A 10 -22.99 8.51 -14.73
C ASP A 10 -23.75 9.25 -13.63
N ALA A 11 -23.31 10.45 -13.24
CA ALA A 11 -24.01 11.29 -12.27
C ALA A 11 -25.39 11.74 -12.78
N VAL A 12 -25.48 12.16 -14.05
CA VAL A 12 -26.76 12.54 -14.66
C VAL A 12 -27.68 11.32 -14.80
N LEU A 13 -27.14 10.16 -15.17
CA LEU A 13 -27.90 8.91 -15.24
C LEU A 13 -28.46 8.52 -13.86
N LEU A 14 -27.64 8.54 -12.82
CA LEU A 14 -28.07 8.29 -11.44
C LEU A 14 -29.15 9.25 -10.99
N TYR A 15 -28.98 10.54 -11.29
CA TYR A 15 -30.00 11.56 -11.01
C TYR A 15 -31.32 11.25 -11.71
N ALA A 16 -31.29 10.89 -12.99
CA ALA A 16 -32.50 10.54 -13.75
C ALA A 16 -33.22 9.31 -13.17
N ILE A 17 -32.47 8.29 -12.76
CA ILE A 17 -33.01 7.10 -12.08
C ILE A 17 -33.71 7.50 -10.78
N ALA A 18 -33.02 8.25 -9.91
CA ALA A 18 -33.55 8.66 -8.61
C ALA A 18 -34.75 9.63 -8.73
N LEU A 19 -34.73 10.52 -9.73
CA LEU A 19 -35.83 11.42 -10.03
C LEU A 19 -37.07 10.64 -10.49
N ASN A 20 -36.88 9.67 -11.39
CA ASN A 20 -37.98 8.83 -11.87
C ASN A 20 -38.62 8.04 -10.72
N GLU A 21 -37.81 7.45 -9.84
CA GLU A 21 -38.30 6.75 -8.64
C GLU A 21 -38.99 7.69 -7.65
N THR A 22 -38.56 8.95 -7.55
CA THR A 22 -39.22 9.99 -6.74
C THR A 22 -40.62 10.30 -7.26
N ILE A 23 -40.73 10.51 -8.58
CA ILE A 23 -42.01 10.79 -9.25
C ILE A 23 -42.96 9.59 -9.15
N ALA A 24 -42.45 8.38 -9.38
CA ALA A 24 -43.24 7.14 -9.29
C ALA A 24 -43.80 6.91 -7.87
N ALA A 25 -43.11 7.39 -6.84
CA ALA A 25 -43.58 7.35 -5.45
C ALA A 25 -44.52 8.53 -5.08
N GLY A 26 -44.90 9.38 -6.02
CA GLY A 26 -45.80 10.52 -5.79
C GLY A 26 -45.20 11.66 -4.95
N MET A 27 -43.87 11.71 -4.84
CA MET A 27 -43.15 12.73 -4.08
C MET A 27 -42.85 13.97 -4.94
N ASP A 28 -42.61 15.13 -4.31
CA ASP A 28 -42.25 16.36 -5.02
C ASP A 28 -40.88 16.21 -5.72
N PRO A 29 -40.80 16.31 -7.06
CA PRO A 29 -39.54 16.23 -7.81
C PRO A 29 -38.62 17.43 -7.60
N ARG A 30 -39.05 18.46 -6.86
CA ARG A 30 -38.23 19.61 -6.47
C ARG A 30 -37.63 19.44 -5.07
N ASN A 31 -38.03 18.40 -4.33
CA ASN A 31 -37.42 18.08 -3.06
C ASN A 31 -36.12 17.30 -3.30
N GLY A 32 -35.00 18.02 -3.26
CA GLY A 32 -33.67 17.45 -3.46
C GLY A 32 -33.35 16.31 -2.49
N HIS A 33 -33.81 16.37 -1.24
CA HIS A 33 -33.56 15.32 -0.24
C HIS A 33 -34.25 13.99 -0.62
N ASN A 34 -35.46 14.04 -1.16
CA ASN A 34 -36.17 12.85 -1.62
C ASN A 34 -35.46 12.19 -2.82
N ILE A 35 -34.84 12.99 -3.69
CA ILE A 35 -34.07 12.50 -4.82
C ILE A 35 -32.73 11.93 -4.33
N THR A 36 -31.95 12.69 -3.56
CA THR A 36 -30.61 12.26 -3.14
C THR A 36 -30.64 11.05 -2.22
N SER A 37 -31.65 10.92 -1.35
CA SER A 37 -31.83 9.71 -0.53
C SER A 37 -32.04 8.44 -1.36
N LYS A 38 -32.55 8.53 -2.59
CA LYS A 38 -32.65 7.43 -3.54
C LYS A 38 -31.39 7.21 -4.38
N MET A 39 -30.42 8.12 -4.31
CA MET A 39 -29.14 7.98 -5.00
C MET A 39 -28.12 7.19 -4.18
N TRP A 40 -28.23 7.20 -2.85
CA TRP A 40 -27.25 6.62 -1.93
C TRP A 40 -27.50 5.13 -1.68
N GLY A 41 -26.45 4.40 -1.28
CA GLY A 41 -26.54 2.98 -0.88
C GLY A 41 -26.99 2.04 -1.99
N ARG A 42 -26.64 2.32 -3.25
CA ARG A 42 -27.09 1.54 -4.42
C ARG A 42 -26.00 1.35 -5.44
N THR A 43 -26.27 0.43 -6.37
CA THR A 43 -25.42 0.18 -7.55
C THR A 43 -26.27 0.31 -8.82
N PHE A 44 -25.69 0.83 -9.89
CA PHE A 44 -26.33 0.95 -11.20
C PHE A 44 -25.30 0.78 -12.34
N ASP A 45 -25.78 0.36 -13.51
CA ASP A 45 -24.94 0.23 -14.70
C ASP A 45 -24.74 1.60 -15.37
N GLY A 46 -23.51 2.12 -15.27
CA GLY A 46 -23.07 3.35 -15.92
C GLY A 46 -22.22 3.08 -17.16
N ILE A 47 -21.78 4.16 -17.83
CA ILE A 47 -20.83 4.06 -18.96
C ILE A 47 -19.42 3.68 -18.49
N THR A 48 -19.09 3.93 -17.22
CA THR A 48 -17.84 3.47 -16.60
C THR A 48 -17.91 2.03 -16.07
N GLY A 49 -18.98 1.29 -16.38
CA GLY A 49 -19.27 -0.01 -15.79
C GLY A 49 -20.19 0.10 -14.59
N ASN A 50 -20.08 -0.84 -13.66
CA ASN A 50 -20.94 -0.86 -12.48
C ASN A 50 -20.52 0.26 -11.51
N VAL A 51 -21.46 1.15 -11.16
CA VAL A 51 -21.22 2.29 -10.28
C VAL A 51 -21.95 2.09 -8.98
N SER A 52 -21.21 2.01 -7.88
CA SER A 52 -21.77 1.87 -6.53
C SER A 52 -21.59 3.16 -5.73
N ILE A 53 -22.67 3.65 -5.13
CA ILE A 53 -22.69 4.77 -4.21
C ILE A 53 -22.91 4.23 -2.80
N ASP A 54 -22.06 4.63 -1.86
CA ASP A 54 -22.14 4.21 -0.47
C ASP A 54 -23.30 4.88 0.27
N ALA A 55 -23.44 4.54 1.56
CA ALA A 55 -24.51 5.08 2.39
C ALA A 55 -24.35 6.58 2.74
N ASN A 56 -23.16 7.16 2.51
CA ASN A 56 -22.86 8.57 2.74
C ASN A 56 -23.00 9.41 1.46
N GLY A 57 -23.27 8.77 0.31
CA GLY A 57 -23.42 9.44 -0.97
C GLY A 57 -22.14 9.53 -1.79
N ASP A 58 -21.07 8.86 -1.36
CA ASP A 58 -19.79 8.82 -2.04
C ASP A 58 -19.69 7.61 -2.96
N ARG A 59 -19.02 7.77 -4.10
CA ARG A 59 -18.80 6.67 -5.04
C ARG A 59 -17.68 5.75 -4.55
N TYR A 60 -17.93 4.44 -4.51
CA TYR A 60 -16.85 3.46 -4.37
C TYR A 60 -15.89 3.56 -5.55
N SER A 61 -14.60 3.70 -5.24
CA SER A 61 -13.55 3.85 -6.24
C SER A 61 -12.92 2.51 -6.56
N ASP A 62 -12.88 2.21 -7.84
CA ASP A 62 -12.21 1.04 -8.38
C ASP A 62 -10.85 1.45 -8.95
N TYR A 63 -9.84 0.60 -8.77
CA TYR A 63 -8.45 0.91 -9.15
C TYR A 63 -7.82 -0.26 -9.89
N SER A 64 -7.12 0.04 -10.98
CA SER A 64 -6.22 -0.90 -11.63
C SER A 64 -4.79 -0.64 -11.15
N LEU A 65 -4.09 -1.71 -10.78
CA LEU A 65 -2.66 -1.70 -10.50
C LEU A 65 -1.95 -2.16 -11.76
N LEU A 66 -1.09 -1.27 -12.28
CA LEU A 66 -0.27 -1.54 -13.46
C LEU A 66 1.16 -1.82 -13.02
N ASP A 67 1.78 -2.80 -13.67
CA ASP A 67 3.19 -3.17 -13.47
C ASP A 67 3.89 -3.24 -14.84
N LEU A 68 5.20 -3.03 -14.85
CA LEU A 68 6.00 -3.09 -16.06
C LEU A 68 6.21 -4.56 -16.48
N ASP A 69 5.71 -4.92 -17.66
CA ASP A 69 6.07 -6.18 -18.30
C ASP A 69 7.37 -6.00 -19.11
N PRO A 70 8.49 -6.61 -18.68
CA PRO A 70 9.78 -6.47 -19.34
C PRO A 70 9.85 -7.17 -20.71
N ALA A 71 8.93 -8.11 -21.02
CA ALA A 71 8.92 -8.81 -22.30
C ALA A 71 8.37 -7.92 -23.43
N VAL A 72 7.43 -7.03 -23.10
CA VAL A 72 6.79 -6.12 -24.07
C VAL A 72 7.15 -4.64 -23.86
N ASP A 73 7.92 -4.34 -22.81
CA ASP A 73 8.37 -2.99 -22.42
C ASP A 73 7.21 -2.00 -22.22
N LYS A 74 6.15 -2.45 -21.53
CA LYS A 74 4.93 -1.67 -21.28
C LYS A 74 4.33 -1.96 -19.92
N PHE A 75 3.64 -0.96 -19.37
CA PHE A 75 2.79 -1.15 -18.20
C PHE A 75 1.52 -1.89 -18.58
N VAL A 76 1.27 -3.00 -17.90
CA VAL A 76 0.08 -3.84 -18.07
C VAL A 76 -0.65 -3.97 -16.74
N GLU A 77 -1.96 -4.17 -16.78
CA GLU A 77 -2.75 -4.39 -15.57
C GLU A 77 -2.42 -5.75 -14.95
N VAL A 78 -2.01 -5.76 -13.69
CA VAL A 78 -1.66 -6.98 -12.94
C VAL A 78 -2.62 -7.30 -11.82
N ALA A 79 -3.37 -6.31 -11.34
CA ALA A 79 -4.46 -6.51 -10.39
C ALA A 79 -5.50 -5.41 -10.51
N TYR A 80 -6.73 -5.75 -10.13
CA TYR A 80 -7.88 -4.86 -10.08
C TYR A 80 -8.46 -4.85 -8.67
N TYR A 81 -8.63 -3.68 -8.08
CA TYR A 81 -9.31 -3.50 -6.80
C TYR A 81 -10.72 -2.97 -7.04
N SER A 82 -11.71 -3.70 -6.51
CA SER A 82 -13.11 -3.31 -6.46
C SER A 82 -13.41 -2.67 -5.11
N GLY A 83 -13.73 -1.39 -5.09
CA GLY A 83 -14.06 -0.65 -3.87
C GLY A 83 -15.35 -1.13 -3.23
N ALA A 84 -16.36 -1.47 -4.06
CA ALA A 84 -17.67 -1.89 -3.58
C ALA A 84 -17.62 -3.26 -2.86
N SER A 85 -16.78 -4.18 -3.34
CA SER A 85 -16.61 -5.50 -2.71
C SER A 85 -15.40 -5.58 -1.77
N ASN A 86 -14.60 -4.51 -1.70
CA ASN A 86 -13.34 -4.45 -0.96
C ASN A 86 -12.40 -5.63 -1.30
N GLU A 87 -12.25 -5.94 -2.58
CA GLU A 87 -11.55 -7.13 -3.06
C GLU A 87 -10.47 -6.75 -4.08
N LEU A 88 -9.26 -7.28 -3.89
CA LEU A 88 -8.18 -7.22 -4.87
C LEU A 88 -8.17 -8.51 -5.71
N LYS A 89 -8.51 -8.39 -6.98
CA LYS A 89 -8.48 -9.48 -7.96
C LYS A 89 -7.17 -9.43 -8.72
N LYS A 90 -6.37 -10.48 -8.58
CA LYS A 90 -5.13 -10.63 -9.32
C LYS A 90 -5.43 -11.04 -10.76
N VAL A 91 -4.90 -10.28 -11.73
CA VAL A 91 -5.05 -10.54 -13.17
C VAL A 91 -3.88 -11.38 -13.68
N THR A 92 -2.66 -11.00 -13.30
CA THR A 92 -1.43 -11.75 -13.62
C THR A 92 -0.41 -11.61 -12.47
N ASP A 93 0.74 -12.27 -12.60
CA ASP A 93 1.83 -12.18 -11.62
C ASP A 93 2.48 -10.79 -11.61
N PHE A 94 2.84 -10.33 -10.42
CA PHE A 94 3.62 -9.10 -10.22
C PHE A 94 5.07 -9.35 -10.64
N HIS A 95 5.64 -8.43 -11.41
CA HIS A 95 7.02 -8.49 -11.83
C HIS A 95 7.93 -7.88 -10.75
N TRP A 96 8.78 -8.72 -10.18
CA TRP A 96 9.82 -8.30 -9.27
C TRP A 96 11.19 -8.73 -9.81
N ILE A 97 12.14 -7.79 -9.88
CA ILE A 97 13.52 -8.07 -10.34
C ILE A 97 14.17 -9.22 -9.55
N GLY A 98 13.89 -9.32 -8.24
CA GLY A 98 14.38 -10.41 -7.37
C GLY A 98 13.46 -11.62 -7.25
N GLY A 99 12.43 -11.74 -8.11
CA GLY A 99 11.41 -12.80 -8.08
C GLY A 99 10.40 -12.71 -6.93
N LYS A 100 10.56 -11.74 -6.02
CA LYS A 100 9.66 -11.50 -4.89
C LYS A 100 9.64 -10.01 -4.49
N PRO A 101 8.58 -9.53 -3.84
CA PRO A 101 8.54 -8.16 -3.32
C PRO A 101 9.70 -7.91 -2.35
N PRO A 102 10.31 -6.72 -2.41
CA PRO A 102 11.31 -6.31 -1.43
C PRO A 102 10.66 -6.16 -0.05
N ARG A 103 11.51 -6.08 1.00
CA ARG A 103 11.01 -5.74 2.34
C ARG A 103 10.46 -4.32 2.35
N ASP A 104 9.44 -4.10 3.16
CA ASP A 104 8.82 -2.79 3.43
C ASP A 104 9.79 -1.81 4.15
N SER A 105 10.86 -2.35 4.74
CA SER A 105 11.86 -1.61 5.47
C SER A 105 13.26 -2.24 5.34
N PRO A 106 14.33 -1.43 5.42
CA PRO A 106 15.70 -1.95 5.49
C PRO A 106 15.92 -2.83 6.72
N ILE A 107 16.83 -3.79 6.63
CA ILE A 107 17.16 -4.74 7.72
C ILE A 107 17.52 -4.00 9.02
N CYS A 108 18.26 -2.89 8.92
CA CYS A 108 18.69 -2.10 10.07
C CYS A 108 17.77 -0.91 10.40
N GLY A 109 16.59 -0.83 9.82
CA GLY A 109 15.76 0.37 9.87
C GLY A 109 16.33 1.47 8.97
N TYR A 110 15.52 2.50 8.72
CA TYR A 110 15.90 3.62 7.85
C TYR A 110 17.03 4.48 8.44
N ASP A 111 17.20 4.46 9.75
CA ASP A 111 18.13 5.26 10.54
C ASP A 111 19.25 4.43 11.20
N ASN A 112 19.40 3.16 10.81
CA ASN A 112 20.29 2.19 11.47
C ASN A 112 19.99 1.91 12.96
N SER A 113 18.84 2.32 13.49
CA SER A 113 18.48 2.08 14.90
C SER A 113 18.37 0.60 15.28
N LYS A 114 18.06 -0.27 14.31
CA LYS A 114 17.92 -1.72 14.50
C LYS A 114 19.21 -2.49 14.27
N CYS A 115 20.26 -1.84 13.75
CA CYS A 115 21.57 -2.46 13.64
C CYS A 115 22.16 -2.68 15.05
N PRO A 116 22.91 -3.78 15.28
CA PRO A 116 23.69 -3.93 16.50
C PRO A 116 24.58 -2.70 16.70
N LYS A 117 24.46 -2.03 17.84
CA LYS A 117 25.40 -0.97 18.20
C LYS A 117 26.77 -1.60 18.43
N GLY A 118 27.81 -1.03 17.84
CA GLY A 118 29.18 -1.42 18.16
C GLY A 118 29.45 -1.28 19.66
N TYR A 119 30.47 -1.96 20.17
CA TYR A 119 30.84 -1.82 21.57
C TYR A 119 31.40 -0.42 21.84
N PRO A 120 31.13 0.15 23.02
CA PRO A 120 31.73 1.42 23.41
C PRO A 120 33.27 1.30 23.51
N LEU A 121 33.98 2.41 23.29
CA LEU A 121 35.46 2.45 23.23
C LEU A 121 36.14 1.75 24.41
N HIS A 122 35.58 1.85 25.62
CA HIS A 122 36.14 1.22 26.82
C HIS A 122 36.21 -0.31 26.72
N VAL A 123 35.31 -0.96 25.97
CA VAL A 123 35.36 -2.42 25.77
C VAL A 123 36.58 -2.81 24.95
N TYR A 124 36.90 -2.04 23.91
CA TYR A 124 38.13 -2.24 23.12
C TYR A 124 39.39 -2.00 23.96
N LEU A 125 39.40 -0.96 24.80
CA LEU A 125 40.52 -0.66 25.70
C LEU A 125 40.74 -1.76 26.74
N LEU A 126 39.67 -2.29 27.33
CA LEU A 126 39.73 -3.40 28.28
C LEU A 126 40.24 -4.70 27.62
N ALA A 127 39.80 -5.00 26.40
CA ALA A 127 40.29 -6.15 25.65
C ALA A 127 41.79 -6.03 25.32
N ALA A 128 42.23 -4.84 24.89
CA ALA A 128 43.63 -4.57 24.60
C ALA A 128 44.52 -4.64 25.85
N SER A 129 44.07 -4.08 26.97
CA SER A 129 44.82 -4.14 28.22
C SER A 129 44.93 -5.56 28.77
N ALA A 130 43.84 -6.34 28.72
CA ALA A 130 43.86 -7.76 29.10
C ALA A 130 44.83 -8.57 28.21
N GLY A 131 44.83 -8.32 26.89
CA GLY A 131 45.77 -8.93 25.95
C GLY A 131 47.23 -8.57 26.24
N LEU A 132 47.50 -7.31 26.56
CA LEU A 132 48.84 -6.85 26.94
C LEU A 132 49.32 -7.51 28.25
N ILE A 133 48.46 -7.57 29.27
CA ILE A 133 48.79 -8.22 30.54
C ILE A 133 49.09 -9.71 30.31
N LEU A 134 48.27 -10.42 29.53
CA LEU A 134 48.52 -11.82 29.18
C LEU A 134 49.85 -12.01 28.44
N LEU A 135 50.20 -11.10 27.52
CA LEU A 135 51.46 -11.17 26.80
C LEU A 135 52.65 -10.93 27.75
N LEU A 136 52.55 -9.94 28.63
CA LEU A 136 53.59 -9.65 29.63
C LEU A 136 53.76 -10.79 30.63
N THR A 137 52.67 -11.42 31.09
CA THR A 137 52.76 -12.58 32.00
C THR A 137 53.37 -13.79 31.31
N LEU A 138 53.04 -14.05 30.04
CA LEU A 138 53.65 -15.12 29.26
C LEU A 138 55.15 -14.88 29.05
N LEU A 139 55.55 -13.65 28.71
CA LEU A 139 56.97 -13.28 28.58
C LEU A 139 57.70 -13.42 29.92
N PHE A 140 57.11 -12.95 31.02
CA PHE A 140 57.69 -13.10 32.35
C PHE A 140 57.91 -14.58 32.70
N VAL A 141 56.92 -15.44 32.49
CA VAL A 141 57.03 -16.89 32.72
C VAL A 141 58.09 -17.53 31.81
N PHE A 142 58.18 -17.11 30.55
CA PHE A 142 59.18 -17.59 29.61
C PHE A 142 60.60 -17.25 30.07
N PHE A 143 60.87 -15.98 30.40
CA PHE A 143 62.18 -15.54 30.86
C PHE A 143 62.53 -16.13 32.25
N TRP A 144 61.57 -16.27 33.16
CA TRP A 144 61.81 -16.89 34.47
C TRP A 144 62.12 -18.40 34.37
N ARG A 145 61.61 -19.09 33.35
CA ARG A 145 61.96 -20.51 33.10
C ARG A 145 63.31 -20.72 32.40
N TYR A 146 63.83 -19.71 31.71
CA TYR A 146 65.07 -19.79 30.93
C TYR A 146 66.27 -19.05 31.57
N SER A 147 66.06 -18.42 32.72
CA SER A 147 67.10 -17.78 33.54
C SER A 147 67.41 -18.64 34.77
#